data_AF-A0A9P6JR28-F1
#
_entry.id   AF-A0A9P6JR28-F1
#
_cell.length_a   1.000
_cell.length_b   1.000
_cell.length_c   1.000
_cell.angle_alpha   90.00
_cell.angle_beta   90.00
_cell.angle_gamma   90.00
#
_symmetry.space_group_name_H-M   'P 1'
#
loop_
_entity.id
_entity.type
_entity.pdbx_description
1 polymer ?
#
loop_
_entity_poly.entity_id
_entity_poly.type
_entity_poly.pdbx_seq_one_letter_code
_entity_poly.pdbx_strand_id
1 'polypeptide(L)'
;MSFGSDSVQVHLPLAALDKCFRCRKTDAKLRVCSSCGEVLYCSEECQKKDWKAHKSNCGKTVRLDLETYYPFVAALQYTNHLLLLHRPATLHPALERKILNSPNPGSTEDILLLPDGSDEGSRIILLGDKIEESERDTPTWWPTARSAQVRNKLMRRIMTEGNMLPIVLSTALALVTEIYSTPHSRTDGARLRLQSRHSPIADIGIAKGPIRVTSKDRLSYMLKENSEFILGQDPKEHCWIYFITLDGHEYILDCGMFAFNMATGVNAKEYCQPATALPPYTWVPVMPLTAGWNPKHRFSVLRNVELRKATMVMMRVGTKPMRHGPEEDYILSWMEYVGGRTCTKLEKATMMELLQDNSLVFRLNLITREYQNFPQTPADVTVSVDLDPDQDPSTHPDFNRQAQAQERYLKAKTKQLRKGQISAKQWDRALDRWLALKRLDEVRREAAAASRR
;
A
#
# COMPACT_ATOMS: atom_id res chain seq x y z
N MET A 1 -33.03 -5.86 -9.66
CA MET A 1 -32.55 -5.24 -10.92
C MET A 1 -31.93 -6.34 -11.75
N SER A 2 -32.47 -6.65 -12.92
CA SER A 2 -31.89 -7.65 -13.82
C SER A 2 -30.64 -7.06 -14.48
N PHE A 3 -29.49 -7.69 -14.25
CA PHE A 3 -28.25 -7.35 -14.96
C PHE A 3 -28.34 -7.92 -16.37
N GLY A 4 -28.56 -7.04 -17.35
CA GLY A 4 -28.56 -7.40 -18.78
C GLY A 4 -27.20 -7.96 -19.22
N SER A 5 -27.24 -8.90 -20.16
CA SER A 5 -26.13 -9.69 -20.72
C SER A 5 -25.11 -8.90 -21.57
N ASP A 6 -24.87 -7.63 -21.28
CA ASP A 6 -23.85 -6.86 -22.00
C ASP A 6 -22.47 -7.27 -21.46
N SER A 7 -21.62 -7.82 -22.33
CA SER A 7 -20.29 -8.26 -21.96
C SER A 7 -19.48 -7.09 -21.41
N VAL A 8 -19.23 -7.04 -20.09
CA VAL A 8 -18.21 -6.19 -19.47
C VAL A 8 -16.93 -6.34 -20.29
N GLN A 9 -16.36 -5.22 -20.75
CA GLN A 9 -15.14 -5.17 -21.57
C GLN A 9 -14.14 -4.26 -20.85
N VAL A 10 -12.91 -4.73 -20.64
CA VAL A 10 -11.83 -3.87 -20.14
C VAL A 10 -11.27 -3.06 -21.29
N HIS A 11 -11.32 -1.73 -21.15
CA HIS A 11 -10.67 -0.82 -22.09
C HIS A 11 -9.31 -0.44 -21.55
N LEU A 12 -8.26 -1.06 -22.07
CA LEU A 12 -6.91 -0.77 -21.62
C LEU A 12 -6.47 0.65 -22.05
N PRO A 13 -5.80 1.40 -21.18
CA PRO A 13 -5.16 2.65 -21.58
C PRO A 13 -4.01 2.38 -22.55
N LEU A 14 -3.46 3.43 -23.15
CA LEU A 14 -2.23 3.34 -23.95
C LEU A 14 -1.09 2.77 -23.09
N ALA A 15 -0.26 1.90 -23.67
CA ALA A 15 0.85 1.26 -22.96
C ALA A 15 2.15 2.08 -23.03
N ALA A 16 2.34 2.80 -24.14
CA ALA A 16 3.51 3.63 -24.39
C ALA A 16 3.18 4.73 -25.41
N LEU A 17 4.05 5.73 -25.50
CA LEU A 17 4.04 6.71 -26.58
C LEU A 17 4.66 6.10 -27.84
N ASP A 18 3.92 5.23 -28.53
CA ASP A 18 4.45 4.37 -29.60
C ASP A 18 4.41 5.02 -30.99
N LYS A 19 3.23 5.43 -31.45
CA LYS A 19 3.02 5.98 -32.81
C LYS A 19 1.84 6.92 -32.88
N CYS A 20 1.88 7.82 -33.85
CA CYS A 20 0.73 8.65 -34.16
C CYS A 20 -0.43 7.78 -34.65
N PHE A 21 -1.61 7.98 -34.06
CA PHE A 21 -2.83 7.27 -34.47
C PHE A 21 -3.19 7.52 -35.94
N ARG A 22 -2.97 8.76 -36.43
CA ARG A 22 -3.36 9.16 -37.79
C ARG A 22 -2.34 8.79 -38.85
N CYS A 23 -1.07 9.20 -38.70
CA CYS A 23 -0.04 9.02 -39.73
C CYS A 23 0.92 7.84 -39.46
N ARG A 24 0.76 7.15 -38.32
CA ARG A 24 1.55 5.98 -37.90
C ARG A 24 3.05 6.21 -37.70
N LYS A 25 3.54 7.45 -37.80
CA LYS A 25 4.93 7.80 -37.47
C LYS A 25 5.25 7.50 -36.00
N THR A 26 6.42 6.91 -35.78
CA THR A 26 6.97 6.53 -34.46
C THR A 26 8.13 7.45 -34.04
N ASP A 27 8.74 8.14 -34.99
CA ASP A 27 9.93 8.99 -34.86
C ASP A 27 9.60 10.47 -34.51
N ALA A 28 8.34 10.75 -34.19
CA ALA A 28 7.87 12.11 -33.91
C ALA A 28 7.60 12.31 -32.41
N LYS A 29 7.65 13.57 -31.96
CA LYS A 29 7.21 13.95 -30.61
C LYS A 29 5.69 13.76 -30.50
N LEU A 30 5.26 12.63 -29.96
CA LEU A 30 3.85 12.31 -29.78
C LEU A 30 3.25 13.08 -28.62
N ARG A 31 1.99 13.50 -28.80
CA ARG A 31 1.17 14.15 -27.80
C ARG A 31 -0.11 13.37 -27.63
N VAL A 32 -0.53 13.21 -26.39
CA VAL A 32 -1.81 12.62 -26.06
C VAL A 32 -2.91 13.65 -26.31
N CYS A 33 -4.08 13.22 -26.79
CA CYS A 33 -5.27 14.06 -26.84
C CYS A 33 -5.57 14.61 -25.44
N SER A 34 -5.51 15.93 -25.29
CA SER A 34 -5.67 16.60 -23.99
C SER A 34 -7.04 16.36 -23.36
N SER A 35 -8.07 16.15 -24.17
CA SER A 35 -9.44 15.88 -23.69
C SER A 35 -9.61 14.43 -23.22
N CYS A 36 -9.38 13.41 -24.06
CA CYS A 36 -9.64 12.02 -23.66
C CYS A 36 -8.47 11.31 -22.99
N GLY A 37 -7.21 11.64 -23.33
CA GLY A 37 -6.05 10.93 -22.80
C GLY A 37 -5.75 9.59 -23.48
N GLU A 38 -6.48 9.22 -24.53
CA GLU A 38 -6.48 7.85 -25.07
C GLU A 38 -5.89 7.70 -26.48
N VAL A 39 -5.59 8.79 -27.18
CA VAL A 39 -5.12 8.77 -28.57
C VAL A 39 -3.88 9.65 -28.72
N LEU A 40 -2.92 9.20 -29.52
CA LEU A 40 -1.64 9.88 -29.77
C LEU A 40 -1.61 10.57 -31.14
N TYR A 41 -1.12 11.80 -31.17
CA TYR A 41 -0.90 12.55 -32.40
C TYR A 41 0.51 13.16 -32.42
N CYS A 42 1.17 13.15 -33.58
CA CYS A 42 2.45 13.85 -33.74
C CYS A 42 2.28 15.37 -33.91
N SER A 43 1.07 15.82 -34.28
CA SER A 43 0.80 17.23 -34.55
C SER A 43 -0.70 17.53 -34.50
N GLU A 44 -1.04 18.82 -34.40
CA GLU A 44 -2.43 19.29 -34.45
C GLU A 44 -3.10 18.99 -35.80
N GLU A 45 -2.34 18.97 -36.91
CA GLU A 45 -2.92 18.61 -38.21
C GLU A 45 -3.39 17.14 -38.21
N CYS A 46 -2.61 16.25 -37.60
CA CYS A 46 -3.00 14.84 -37.47
C CYS A 46 -4.24 14.68 -36.58
N GLN A 47 -4.34 15.44 -35.50
CA GLN A 47 -5.53 15.46 -34.65
C GLN A 47 -6.76 16.01 -35.40
N LYS A 48 -6.64 17.14 -36.10
CA LYS A 48 -7.73 17.74 -36.88
C LYS A 48 -8.23 16.81 -37.99
N LYS A 49 -7.32 16.09 -38.67
CA LYS A 49 -7.67 15.09 -39.69
C LYS A 49 -8.43 13.90 -39.11
N ASP A 50 -8.13 13.51 -37.88
CA ASP A 50 -8.82 12.41 -37.18
C ASP A 50 -10.10 12.85 -36.47
N TRP A 51 -10.28 14.16 -36.23
CA TRP A 51 -11.33 14.71 -35.38
C TRP A 51 -12.74 14.25 -35.73
N LYS A 52 -13.08 14.13 -37.02
CA LYS A 52 -14.40 13.64 -37.45
C LYS A 52 -14.74 12.25 -36.89
N ALA A 53 -13.75 11.35 -36.85
CA ALA A 53 -13.92 10.00 -36.30
C ALA A 53 -13.74 9.97 -34.77
N HIS A 54 -12.83 10.79 -34.24
CA HIS A 54 -12.50 10.80 -32.81
C HIS A 54 -13.56 11.48 -31.94
N LYS A 55 -14.22 12.54 -32.44
CA LYS A 55 -15.09 13.43 -31.67
C LYS A 55 -16.20 12.69 -30.90
N SER A 56 -16.80 11.66 -31.49
CA SER A 56 -17.91 10.90 -30.88
C SER A 56 -17.50 10.15 -29.61
N ASN A 57 -16.21 9.86 -29.44
CA ASN A 57 -15.67 9.11 -28.31
C ASN A 57 -14.71 9.95 -27.43
N CYS A 58 -14.35 11.15 -27.87
CA CYS A 58 -13.53 12.08 -27.12
C CYS A 58 -14.28 12.62 -25.89
N GLY A 59 -13.58 12.86 -24.77
CA GLY A 59 -14.14 13.46 -23.56
C GLY A 59 -14.99 12.53 -22.69
N LYS A 60 -15.25 11.29 -23.11
CA LYS A 60 -15.98 10.28 -22.32
C LYS A 60 -15.13 9.62 -21.23
N THR A 61 -14.07 10.27 -20.76
CA THR A 61 -13.13 9.73 -19.78
C THR A 61 -13.03 10.68 -18.60
N VAL A 62 -13.50 10.24 -17.45
CA VAL A 62 -13.29 10.91 -16.16
C VAL A 62 -11.92 10.50 -15.64
N ARG A 63 -11.10 11.48 -15.30
CA ARG A 63 -9.75 11.25 -14.79
C ARG A 63 -9.71 11.44 -13.28
N LEU A 64 -9.23 10.42 -12.59
CA LEU A 64 -9.00 10.42 -11.16
C LEU A 64 -7.51 10.67 -10.94
N ASP A 65 -7.17 11.69 -10.17
CA ASP A 65 -5.78 11.98 -9.83
C ASP A 65 -5.28 10.97 -8.79
N LEU A 66 -4.17 10.29 -9.08
CA LEU A 66 -3.63 9.23 -8.22
C LEU A 66 -3.23 9.82 -6.86
N GLU A 67 -2.69 11.02 -6.85
CA GLU A 67 -2.26 11.75 -5.65
C GLU A 67 -3.42 12.10 -4.71
N THR A 68 -4.65 12.23 -5.22
CA THR A 68 -5.86 12.40 -4.40
C THR A 68 -6.53 11.07 -4.09
N TYR A 69 -6.35 10.04 -4.93
CA TYR A 69 -7.05 8.76 -4.76
C TYR A 69 -6.32 7.75 -3.86
N TYR A 70 -4.98 7.79 -3.80
CA TYR A 70 -4.22 6.78 -3.04
C TYR A 70 -4.51 6.71 -1.53
N PRO A 71 -4.90 7.78 -0.80
CA PRO A 71 -5.21 7.67 0.62
C PRO A 71 -6.43 6.77 0.89
N PHE A 72 -7.41 6.77 -0.03
CA PHE A 72 -8.54 5.83 0.00
C PHE A 72 -8.06 4.38 -0.15
N VAL A 73 -7.14 4.13 -1.09
CA VAL A 73 -6.56 2.79 -1.30
C VAL A 73 -5.73 2.35 -0.08
N ALA A 74 -4.98 3.26 0.54
CA ALA A 74 -4.24 2.99 1.77
C ALA A 74 -5.17 2.67 2.95
N ALA A 75 -6.27 3.41 3.09
CA ALA A 75 -7.28 3.15 4.11
C ALA A 75 -7.95 1.79 3.92
N LEU A 76 -8.23 1.40 2.69
CA LEU A 76 -8.76 0.08 2.37
C LEU A 76 -7.77 -1.03 2.77
N GLN A 77 -6.48 -0.90 2.43
CA GLN A 77 -5.48 -1.89 2.85
C GLN A 77 -5.33 -1.97 4.38
N TYR A 78 -5.40 -0.83 5.07
CA TYR A 78 -5.37 -0.82 6.54
C TYR A 78 -6.61 -1.50 7.13
N THR A 79 -7.81 -1.25 6.58
CA THR A 79 -9.04 -1.97 6.96
C THR A 79 -8.89 -3.48 6.75
N ASN A 80 -8.25 -3.92 5.67
CA ASN A 80 -8.02 -5.35 5.44
C ASN A 80 -7.22 -5.99 6.59
N HIS A 81 -6.19 -5.31 7.12
CA HIS A 81 -5.49 -5.80 8.32
C HIS A 81 -6.42 -5.90 9.54
N LEU A 82 -7.32 -4.93 9.74
CA LEU A 82 -8.28 -4.96 10.85
C LEU A 82 -9.31 -6.08 10.71
N LEU A 83 -9.81 -6.34 9.51
CA LEU A 83 -10.77 -7.42 9.26
C LEU A 83 -10.18 -8.79 9.62
N LEU A 84 -8.87 -8.98 9.44
CA LEU A 84 -8.17 -10.21 9.80
C LEU A 84 -7.99 -10.38 11.32
N LEU A 85 -8.10 -9.33 12.13
CA LEU A 85 -8.07 -9.45 13.59
C LEU A 85 -9.28 -10.19 14.15
N HIS A 86 -10.43 -10.09 13.48
CA HIS A 86 -11.67 -10.71 13.90
C HIS A 86 -11.80 -12.16 13.40
N ARG A 87 -10.74 -12.72 12.82
CA ARG A 87 -10.69 -14.08 12.28
C ARG A 87 -9.66 -14.89 13.05
N PRO A 88 -10.08 -15.83 13.92
CA PRO A 88 -9.15 -16.61 14.76
C PRO A 88 -8.05 -17.31 13.97
N ALA A 89 -8.36 -17.81 12.76
CA ALA A 89 -7.39 -18.51 11.93
C ALA A 89 -6.25 -17.60 11.40
N THR A 90 -6.49 -16.30 11.25
CA THR A 90 -5.51 -15.32 10.73
C THR A 90 -4.88 -14.47 11.82
N LEU A 91 -5.32 -14.63 13.08
CA LEU A 91 -4.84 -13.82 14.18
C LEU A 91 -3.38 -14.19 14.52
N HIS A 92 -2.53 -13.17 14.59
CA HIS A 92 -1.12 -13.38 14.89
C HIS A 92 -0.97 -13.89 16.34
N PRO A 93 -0.22 -14.97 16.64
CA PRO A 93 -0.12 -15.54 17.98
C PRO A 93 0.32 -14.55 19.07
N ALA A 94 1.15 -13.57 18.71
CA ALA A 94 1.59 -12.51 19.62
C ALA A 94 0.47 -11.55 20.07
N LEU A 95 -0.70 -11.54 19.41
CA LEU A 95 -1.88 -10.77 19.81
C LEU A 95 -2.81 -11.54 20.77
N GLU A 96 -2.55 -12.83 20.98
CA GLU A 96 -3.32 -13.72 21.85
C GLU A 96 -2.52 -14.19 23.06
N ARG A 97 -1.28 -13.73 23.20
CA ARG A 97 -0.34 -14.20 24.22
C ARG A 97 0.36 -13.04 24.91
N LYS A 98 0.65 -13.23 26.19
CA LYS A 98 1.41 -12.28 27.00
C LYS A 98 2.85 -12.14 26.50
N ILE A 99 3.34 -10.92 26.39
CA ILE A 99 4.75 -10.62 26.10
C ILE A 99 5.54 -10.63 27.42
N LEU A 100 6.57 -11.48 27.49
CA LEU A 100 7.32 -11.76 28.71
C LEU A 100 8.60 -10.94 28.86
N ASN A 101 9.23 -10.55 27.75
CA ASN A 101 10.42 -9.70 27.75
C ASN A 101 10.06 -8.22 27.57
N SER A 102 11.08 -7.37 27.39
CA SER A 102 10.93 -5.91 27.34
C SER A 102 11.35 -5.31 25.99
N PRO A 103 10.72 -5.69 24.86
CA PRO A 103 11.10 -5.29 23.50
C PRO A 103 10.76 -3.81 23.19
N ASN A 104 11.05 -2.91 24.13
CA ASN A 104 10.81 -1.49 24.03
C ASN A 104 11.70 -0.85 22.94
N PRO A 105 11.23 0.23 22.29
CA PRO A 105 12.04 1.00 21.37
C PRO A 105 13.39 1.42 21.96
N GLY A 106 14.45 1.28 21.15
CA GLY A 106 15.82 1.62 21.55
C GLY A 106 16.52 0.60 22.46
N SER A 107 15.85 -0.46 22.92
CA SER A 107 16.54 -1.59 23.57
C SER A 107 17.36 -2.38 22.54
N THR A 108 18.64 -2.62 22.82
CA THR A 108 19.51 -3.52 22.05
C THR A 108 19.59 -4.93 22.64
N GLU A 109 19.16 -5.11 23.89
CA GLU A 109 19.26 -6.36 24.65
C GLU A 109 18.39 -7.50 24.07
N ASP A 110 17.39 -7.17 23.25
CA ASP A 110 16.45 -8.12 22.65
C ASP A 110 16.73 -8.44 21.17
N ILE A 111 17.87 -8.01 20.61
CA ILE A 111 18.21 -8.30 19.21
C ILE A 111 19.03 -9.59 19.14
N LEU A 112 18.45 -10.66 18.58
CA LEU A 112 19.14 -11.94 18.38
C LEU A 112 19.37 -12.21 16.90
N LEU A 113 20.45 -12.94 16.61
CA LEU A 113 20.64 -13.57 15.30
C LEU A 113 19.58 -14.64 15.09
N LEU A 114 19.08 -14.73 13.86
CA LEU A 114 18.01 -15.65 13.54
C LEU A 114 18.55 -17.08 13.38
N PRO A 115 17.78 -18.12 13.79
CA PRO A 115 18.17 -19.52 13.62
C PRO A 115 18.30 -19.96 12.15
N ASP A 116 17.77 -19.17 11.22
CA ASP A 116 17.80 -19.43 9.77
C ASP A 116 19.19 -19.17 9.13
N GLY A 117 20.18 -18.79 9.94
CA GLY A 117 21.54 -18.48 9.49
C GLY A 117 21.67 -17.12 8.81
N SER A 118 20.66 -16.24 8.91
CA SER A 118 20.81 -14.87 8.43
C SER A 118 21.69 -14.05 9.38
N ASP A 119 22.71 -13.38 8.83
CA ASP A 119 23.60 -12.46 9.55
C ASP A 119 22.89 -11.20 10.07
N GLU A 120 21.60 -11.05 9.75
CA GLU A 120 20.78 -9.91 10.10
C GLU A 120 19.88 -10.28 11.29
N GLY A 121 20.21 -9.80 12.49
CA GLY A 121 19.40 -10.05 13.68
C GLY A 121 17.97 -9.49 13.59
N SER A 122 17.13 -9.85 14.56
CA SER A 122 15.77 -9.35 14.73
C SER A 122 15.44 -9.10 16.20
N ARG A 123 14.49 -8.21 16.48
CA ARG A 123 13.97 -8.00 17.82
C ARG A 123 13.06 -9.16 18.21
N ILE A 124 13.44 -9.87 19.26
CA ILE A 124 12.68 -11.02 19.75
C ILE A 124 11.55 -10.60 20.69
N ILE A 125 10.39 -11.20 20.51
CA ILE A 125 9.22 -11.09 21.37
C ILE A 125 8.96 -12.46 21.98
N LEU A 126 9.17 -12.58 23.30
CA LEU A 126 8.92 -13.81 24.05
C LEU A 126 7.44 -13.91 24.40
N LEU A 127 6.78 -14.94 23.89
CA LEU A 127 5.34 -15.18 24.07
C LEU A 127 5.12 -16.21 25.18
N GLY A 128 4.33 -15.81 26.18
CA GLY A 128 3.90 -16.63 27.30
C GLY A 128 2.48 -17.14 27.13
N ASP A 129 1.77 -17.19 28.25
CA ASP A 129 0.42 -17.73 28.36
C ASP A 129 -0.57 -16.96 27.49
N LYS A 130 -1.64 -17.66 27.09
CA LYS A 130 -2.76 -17.04 26.37
C LYS A 130 -3.42 -15.96 27.22
N ILE A 131 -3.92 -14.93 26.56
CA ILE A 131 -4.68 -13.83 27.15
C ILE A 131 -6.08 -13.79 26.54
N GLU A 132 -7.01 -13.15 27.24
CA GLU A 132 -8.33 -12.85 26.71
C GLU A 132 -8.26 -11.71 25.66
N GLU A 133 -9.21 -11.67 24.73
CA GLU A 133 -9.23 -10.62 23.70
C GLU A 133 -9.29 -9.21 24.28
N SER A 134 -10.02 -9.02 25.39
CA SER A 134 -10.13 -7.75 26.11
C SER A 134 -8.82 -7.30 26.76
N GLU A 135 -7.85 -8.20 26.92
CA GLU A 135 -6.54 -7.91 27.51
C GLU A 135 -5.53 -7.43 26.46
N ARG A 136 -5.85 -7.52 25.16
CA ARG A 136 -5.03 -7.01 24.07
C ARG A 136 -4.78 -5.51 24.24
N ASP A 137 -3.54 -5.07 24.02
CA ASP A 137 -3.11 -3.68 24.26
C ASP A 137 -3.28 -3.18 25.71
N THR A 138 -3.31 -4.09 26.69
CA THR A 138 -3.33 -3.71 28.12
C THR A 138 -2.00 -4.03 28.81
N PRO A 139 -1.78 -3.54 30.04
CA PRO A 139 -0.69 -4.00 30.90
C PRO A 139 -0.66 -5.52 31.12
N THR A 140 -1.79 -6.23 30.98
CA THR A 140 -1.80 -7.69 31.06
C THR A 140 -1.09 -8.32 29.85
N TRP A 141 -1.37 -7.80 28.64
CA TRP A 141 -0.74 -8.26 27.41
C TRP A 141 0.77 -8.01 27.38
N TRP A 142 1.24 -6.83 27.81
CA TRP A 142 2.68 -6.51 27.79
C TRP A 142 3.13 -5.68 29.01
N PRO A 143 3.33 -6.29 30.19
CA PRO A 143 3.52 -5.55 31.45
C PRO A 143 4.72 -4.59 31.46
N THR A 144 5.76 -4.90 30.68
CA THR A 144 7.03 -4.18 30.64
C THR A 144 7.11 -3.08 29.58
N ALA A 145 6.00 -2.80 28.89
CA ALA A 145 5.92 -1.65 27.98
C ALA A 145 6.12 -0.35 28.77
N ARG A 146 6.99 0.54 28.29
CA ARG A 146 7.27 1.84 28.94
C ARG A 146 6.07 2.77 29.02
N SER A 147 5.13 2.66 28.08
CA SER A 147 3.92 3.46 28.03
C SER A 147 2.80 2.74 27.28
N ALA A 148 1.55 3.23 27.42
CA ALA A 148 0.43 2.74 26.63
C ALA A 148 0.62 3.00 25.12
N GLN A 149 1.25 4.10 24.74
CA GLN A 149 1.52 4.44 23.35
C GLN A 149 2.54 3.47 22.72
N VAL A 150 3.59 3.10 23.46
CA VAL A 150 4.59 2.11 23.01
C VAL A 150 3.92 0.75 22.78
N ARG A 151 3.06 0.37 23.71
CA ARG A 151 2.26 -0.85 23.65
C ARG A 151 1.34 -0.88 22.43
N ASN A 152 0.57 0.19 22.23
CA ASN A 152 -0.36 0.32 21.12
C ASN A 152 0.36 0.27 19.77
N LYS A 153 1.51 0.95 19.66
CA LYS A 153 2.31 0.92 18.45
C LYS A 153 2.82 -0.50 18.15
N LEU A 154 3.35 -1.22 19.14
CA LEU A 154 3.77 -2.61 18.93
C LEU A 154 2.60 -3.49 18.50
N MET A 155 1.42 -3.36 19.13
CA MET A 155 0.22 -4.10 18.72
C MET A 155 -0.10 -3.85 17.25
N ARG A 156 -0.14 -2.59 16.83
CA ARG A 156 -0.46 -2.22 15.44
C ARG A 156 0.59 -2.73 14.45
N ARG A 157 1.87 -2.81 14.85
CA ARG A 157 2.93 -3.41 14.04
C ARG A 157 2.71 -4.90 13.83
N ILE A 158 2.41 -5.64 14.90
CA ILE A 158 2.11 -7.08 14.83
C ILE A 158 0.84 -7.33 14.00
N MET A 159 -0.20 -6.52 14.20
CA MET A 159 -1.46 -6.59 13.44
C MET A 159 -1.29 -6.35 11.93
N THR A 160 -0.34 -5.50 11.54
CA THR A 160 -0.05 -5.22 10.13
C THR A 160 0.97 -6.19 9.53
N GLU A 161 1.40 -7.18 10.30
CA GLU A 161 2.34 -8.19 9.87
C GLU A 161 1.66 -9.38 9.19
N GLY A 162 2.27 -9.89 8.13
CA GLY A 162 1.76 -11.06 7.40
C GLY A 162 0.62 -10.72 6.44
N ASN A 163 0.21 -11.72 5.64
CA ASN A 163 -0.84 -11.59 4.60
C ASN A 163 -0.65 -10.44 3.59
N MET A 164 0.56 -9.87 3.49
CA MET A 164 0.86 -8.75 2.60
C MET A 164 0.55 -9.06 1.14
N LEU A 165 0.93 -10.25 0.65
CA LEU A 165 0.67 -10.65 -0.72
C LEU A 165 -0.85 -10.74 -1.02
N PRO A 166 -1.67 -11.49 -0.24
CA PRO A 166 -3.13 -11.45 -0.37
C PRO A 166 -3.73 -10.04 -0.34
N ILE A 167 -3.30 -9.17 0.57
CA ILE A 167 -3.84 -7.81 0.72
C ILE A 167 -3.48 -6.94 -0.49
N VAL A 168 -2.21 -6.93 -0.90
CA VAL A 168 -1.73 -6.13 -2.04
C VAL A 168 -2.36 -6.61 -3.35
N LEU A 169 -2.44 -7.93 -3.54
CA LEU A 169 -2.98 -8.54 -4.74
C LEU A 169 -4.48 -8.31 -4.90
N SER A 170 -5.26 -8.60 -3.85
CA SER A 170 -6.71 -8.37 -3.85
C SER A 170 -7.05 -6.90 -4.10
N THR A 171 -6.30 -5.98 -3.48
CA THR A 171 -6.48 -4.53 -3.69
C THR A 171 -6.18 -4.12 -5.13
N ALA A 172 -5.05 -4.58 -5.69
CA ALA A 172 -4.66 -4.24 -7.07
C ALA A 172 -5.66 -4.79 -8.10
N LEU A 173 -6.14 -6.03 -7.90
CA LEU A 173 -7.15 -6.66 -8.75
C LEU A 173 -8.48 -5.94 -8.68
N ALA A 174 -8.94 -5.60 -7.47
CA ALA A 174 -10.19 -4.87 -7.28
C ALA A 174 -10.13 -3.48 -7.91
N LEU A 175 -9.03 -2.76 -7.73
CA LEU A 175 -8.78 -1.44 -8.32
C LEU A 175 -8.84 -1.50 -9.86
N VAL A 176 -8.10 -2.43 -10.47
CA VAL A 176 -8.10 -2.60 -11.94
C VAL A 176 -9.49 -2.99 -12.44
N THR A 177 -10.16 -3.90 -11.74
CA THR A 177 -11.46 -4.40 -12.17
C THR A 177 -12.51 -3.30 -12.14
N GLU A 178 -12.61 -2.55 -11.05
CA GLU A 178 -13.69 -1.56 -10.89
C GLU A 178 -13.41 -0.24 -11.62
N ILE A 179 -12.14 0.21 -11.73
CA ILE A 179 -11.80 1.47 -12.43
C ILE A 179 -11.65 1.26 -13.94
N TYR A 180 -11.06 0.14 -14.39
CA TYR A 180 -10.69 -0.04 -15.80
C TYR A 180 -11.65 -0.92 -16.62
N SER A 181 -12.67 -1.52 -15.99
CA SER A 181 -13.78 -2.13 -16.74
C SER A 181 -14.78 -1.09 -17.25
N THR A 182 -15.62 -1.45 -18.23
CA THR A 182 -16.80 -0.65 -18.58
C THR A 182 -17.74 -0.50 -17.38
N PRO A 183 -18.41 0.65 -17.22
CA PRO A 183 -19.14 0.97 -16.00
C PRO A 183 -20.43 0.16 -15.88
N HIS A 184 -20.72 -0.29 -14.67
CA HIS A 184 -22.07 -0.69 -14.22
C HIS A 184 -23.05 0.52 -14.11
N SER A 185 -22.57 1.74 -14.37
CA SER A 185 -23.40 2.94 -14.48
C SER A 185 -23.79 3.18 -15.94
N ARG A 186 -24.97 2.65 -16.29
CA ARG A 186 -25.68 2.89 -17.56
C ARG A 186 -26.14 4.34 -17.75
N THR A 187 -25.86 5.26 -16.82
CA THR A 187 -26.49 6.59 -16.84
C THR A 187 -25.72 7.64 -17.64
N ASP A 188 -24.39 7.53 -17.82
CA ASP A 188 -23.60 8.52 -18.61
C ASP A 188 -22.52 7.94 -19.55
N GLY A 189 -22.20 6.64 -19.48
CA GLY A 189 -21.22 6.00 -20.39
C GLY A 189 -19.77 6.48 -20.29
N ALA A 190 -19.42 7.26 -19.26
CA ALA A 190 -18.06 7.75 -19.04
C ALA A 190 -17.15 6.69 -18.39
N ARG A 191 -15.93 6.55 -18.92
CA ARG A 191 -14.88 5.66 -18.40
C ARG A 191 -14.06 6.35 -17.33
N LEU A 192 -13.70 5.65 -16.24
CA LEU A 192 -12.84 6.18 -15.20
C LEU A 192 -11.38 5.79 -15.44
N ARG A 193 -10.43 6.71 -15.36
CA ARG A 193 -9.00 6.41 -15.53
C ARG A 193 -8.18 7.10 -14.47
N LEU A 194 -7.25 6.38 -13.86
CA LEU A 194 -6.23 7.02 -13.05
C LEU A 194 -5.30 7.82 -13.97
N GLN A 195 -4.89 8.98 -13.50
CA GLN A 195 -3.76 9.75 -14.03
C GLN A 195 -2.90 10.18 -12.85
N SER A 196 -1.65 10.51 -13.08
CA SER A 196 -0.87 11.30 -12.13
C SER A 196 -0.46 12.59 -12.81
N ARG A 197 -0.75 13.72 -12.17
CA ARG A 197 -0.54 15.07 -12.71
C ARG A 197 -1.26 15.27 -14.05
N HIS A 198 -0.57 15.05 -15.16
CA HIS A 198 -1.09 15.20 -16.52
C HIS A 198 -0.87 13.96 -17.38
N SER A 199 -0.30 12.89 -16.81
CA SER A 199 0.07 11.68 -17.52
C SER A 199 -0.88 10.54 -17.12
N PRO A 200 -1.61 9.93 -18.07
CA PRO A 200 -2.47 8.78 -17.77
C PRO A 200 -1.68 7.61 -17.21
N ILE A 201 -2.28 6.82 -16.32
CA ILE A 201 -1.68 5.56 -15.88
C ILE A 201 -1.76 4.53 -17.02
N ALA A 202 -0.61 4.04 -17.44
CA ALA A 202 -0.42 3.03 -18.47
C ALA A 202 -0.31 1.61 -17.90
N ASP A 203 0.18 1.43 -16.69
CA ASP A 203 0.19 0.11 -16.05
C ASP A 203 -0.06 0.19 -14.54
N ILE A 204 -0.67 -0.87 -14.01
CA ILE A 204 -0.88 -1.10 -12.58
C ILE A 204 -0.51 -2.54 -12.32
N GLY A 205 0.29 -2.76 -11.28
CA GLY A 205 0.69 -4.11 -10.93
C GLY A 205 1.26 -4.21 -9.53
N ILE A 206 1.88 -5.36 -9.30
CA ILE A 206 2.54 -5.68 -8.04
C ILE A 206 4.03 -5.74 -8.30
N ALA A 207 4.78 -5.07 -7.44
CA ALA A 207 6.22 -5.16 -7.40
C ALA A 207 6.61 -5.98 -6.16
N LYS A 208 7.64 -6.81 -6.31
CA LYS A 208 8.18 -7.64 -5.25
C LYS A 208 9.70 -7.53 -5.20
N GLY A 209 10.26 -7.41 -4.02
CA GLY A 209 11.70 -7.38 -3.85
C GLY A 209 12.16 -7.00 -2.44
N PRO A 210 13.48 -6.92 -2.26
CA PRO A 210 14.07 -6.63 -0.99
C PRO A 210 13.95 -5.14 -0.67
N ILE A 211 13.56 -4.86 0.57
CA ILE A 211 13.63 -3.55 1.18
C ILE A 211 14.74 -3.55 2.23
N ARG A 212 15.29 -2.37 2.50
CA ARG A 212 16.31 -2.22 3.55
C ARG A 212 15.61 -2.01 4.87
N VAL A 213 15.77 -2.93 5.80
CA VAL A 213 15.23 -2.85 7.16
C VAL A 213 16.35 -3.17 8.14
N THR A 214 16.42 -2.43 9.25
CA THR A 214 17.43 -2.69 10.28
C THR A 214 16.97 -3.79 11.23
N SER A 215 17.91 -4.52 11.85
CA SER A 215 17.59 -5.58 12.81
C SER A 215 16.68 -5.15 13.95
N LYS A 216 16.79 -3.91 14.43
CA LYS A 216 15.93 -3.37 15.50
C LYS A 216 14.47 -3.15 15.08
N ASP A 217 14.24 -3.06 13.78
CA ASP A 217 12.95 -2.81 13.16
C ASP A 217 12.29 -4.10 12.65
N ARG A 218 13.00 -5.23 12.64
CA ARG A 218 12.45 -6.56 12.38
C ARG A 218 11.90 -7.16 13.66
N LEU A 219 10.78 -7.87 13.57
CA LEU A 219 10.21 -8.64 14.69
C LEU A 219 10.40 -10.13 14.44
N SER A 220 10.58 -10.89 15.51
CA SER A 220 10.46 -12.34 15.52
C SER A 220 9.94 -12.78 16.88
N TYR A 221 9.31 -13.94 16.93
CA TYR A 221 8.57 -14.37 18.10
C TYR A 221 9.04 -15.74 18.54
N MET A 222 9.02 -15.98 19.85
CA MET A 222 9.39 -17.26 20.43
C MET A 222 8.31 -17.68 21.43
N LEU A 223 7.72 -18.85 21.19
CA LEU A 223 6.76 -19.45 22.11
C LEU A 223 7.51 -20.12 23.26
N LYS A 224 7.28 -19.66 24.50
CA LYS A 224 7.98 -20.21 25.68
C LYS A 224 7.67 -21.68 25.92
N GLU A 225 6.44 -22.11 25.63
CA GLU A 225 5.92 -23.46 25.93
C GLU A 225 6.73 -24.57 25.22
N ASN A 226 7.09 -24.34 23.96
CA ASN A 226 7.72 -25.34 23.09
C ASN A 226 9.02 -24.85 22.44
N SER A 227 9.48 -23.63 22.77
CA SER A 227 10.63 -22.98 22.14
C SER A 227 10.52 -22.84 20.61
N GLU A 228 9.29 -22.81 20.09
CA GLU A 228 9.05 -22.62 18.67
C GLU A 228 9.30 -21.18 18.27
N PHE A 229 10.06 -21.00 17.18
CA PHE A 229 10.33 -19.71 16.57
C PHE A 229 9.33 -19.42 15.46
N ILE A 230 8.74 -18.25 15.52
CA ILE A 230 7.91 -17.69 14.45
C ILE A 230 8.69 -16.50 13.89
N LEU A 231 9.09 -16.61 12.62
CA LEU A 231 9.72 -15.51 11.92
C LEU A 231 8.64 -14.48 11.56
N GLY A 232 8.98 -13.21 11.79
CA GLY A 232 8.10 -12.14 11.34
C GLY A 232 8.20 -11.90 9.84
N GLN A 233 7.62 -10.80 9.37
CA GLN A 233 7.61 -10.46 7.95
C GLN A 233 9.03 -10.38 7.36
N ASP A 234 9.24 -11.05 6.22
CA ASP A 234 10.53 -11.07 5.53
C ASP A 234 10.72 -9.79 4.69
N PRO A 235 11.70 -8.92 5.00
CA PRO A 235 11.98 -7.75 4.19
C PRO A 235 12.55 -8.09 2.80
N LYS A 236 13.02 -9.32 2.55
CA LYS A 236 13.56 -9.74 1.24
C LYS A 236 12.47 -10.02 0.21
N GLU A 237 11.27 -10.35 0.69
CA GLU A 237 10.11 -10.76 -0.11
C GLU A 237 8.95 -9.75 -0.02
N HIS A 238 9.27 -8.48 0.25
CA HIS A 238 8.29 -7.42 0.40
C HIS A 238 7.54 -7.12 -0.90
N CYS A 239 6.25 -6.77 -0.79
CA CYS A 239 5.35 -6.56 -1.92
C CYS A 239 4.62 -5.22 -1.80
N TRP A 240 4.47 -4.51 -2.92
CA TRP A 240 3.74 -3.23 -3.00
C TRP A 240 3.04 -3.05 -4.35
N ILE A 241 2.12 -2.10 -4.44
CA ILE A 241 1.46 -1.75 -5.71
C ILE A 241 2.33 -0.73 -6.45
N TYR A 242 2.52 -0.91 -7.76
CA TYR A 242 3.13 0.10 -8.61
C TYR A 242 2.12 0.65 -9.63
N PHE A 243 2.37 1.89 -10.05
CA PHE A 243 1.67 2.57 -11.13
C PHE A 243 2.72 3.10 -12.11
N ILE A 244 2.59 2.82 -13.40
CA ILE A 244 3.44 3.39 -14.44
C ILE A 244 2.59 4.35 -15.25
N THR A 245 3.00 5.61 -15.35
CA THR A 245 2.38 6.58 -16.25
C THR A 245 2.80 6.34 -17.70
N LEU A 246 2.02 6.90 -18.63
CA LEU A 246 2.26 6.77 -20.08
C LEU A 246 3.61 7.35 -20.53
N ASP A 247 4.13 8.34 -19.82
CA ASP A 247 5.46 8.92 -20.04
C ASP A 247 6.58 8.20 -19.27
N GLY A 248 6.28 7.07 -18.62
CA GLY A 248 7.27 6.16 -18.03
C GLY A 248 7.66 6.46 -16.59
N HIS A 249 6.95 7.35 -15.88
CA HIS A 249 7.20 7.58 -14.45
C HIS A 249 6.52 6.48 -13.62
N GLU A 250 7.27 5.95 -12.65
CA GLU A 250 6.77 4.96 -11.71
C GLU A 250 6.38 5.63 -10.39
N TYR A 251 5.20 5.28 -9.88
CA TYR A 251 4.72 5.61 -8.56
C TYR A 251 4.47 4.32 -7.78
N ILE A 252 4.69 4.35 -6.47
CA ILE A 252 4.56 3.17 -5.62
C ILE A 252 3.61 3.39 -4.45
N LEU A 253 2.67 2.49 -4.23
CA LEU A 253 1.83 2.49 -3.03
C LEU A 253 2.21 1.30 -2.17
N ASP A 254 2.85 1.60 -1.05
CA ASP A 254 3.36 0.62 -0.11
C ASP A 254 2.79 0.92 1.27
N CYS A 255 1.95 0.01 1.76
CA CYS A 255 1.32 0.09 3.07
C CYS A 255 1.87 -0.96 4.05
N GLY A 256 2.91 -1.73 3.66
CA GLY A 256 3.44 -2.84 4.46
C GLY A 256 4.68 -2.47 5.29
N MET A 257 5.21 -1.27 5.13
CA MET A 257 6.42 -0.80 5.82
C MET A 257 6.20 -0.53 7.32
N PHE A 258 4.95 -0.40 7.78
CA PHE A 258 4.66 -0.16 9.18
C PHE A 258 5.07 -1.33 10.09
N ALA A 259 4.94 -2.57 9.63
CA ALA A 259 5.44 -3.75 10.34
C ALA A 259 6.94 -3.62 10.67
N PHE A 260 7.70 -2.95 9.80
CA PHE A 260 9.12 -2.64 9.94
C PHE A 260 9.40 -1.28 10.60
N ASN A 261 8.48 -0.77 11.42
CA ASN A 261 8.61 0.51 12.13
C ASN A 261 8.88 1.73 11.21
N MET A 262 8.69 1.60 9.91
CA MET A 262 8.80 2.69 8.95
C MET A 262 7.46 3.38 8.86
N ALA A 263 7.24 4.23 9.85
CA ALA A 263 5.93 4.67 10.26
C ALA A 263 5.49 5.99 9.61
N THR A 264 5.55 6.06 8.28
CA THR A 264 4.88 7.14 7.56
C THR A 264 3.41 6.80 7.37
N GLY A 265 2.55 7.81 7.41
CA GLY A 265 1.13 7.62 7.15
C GLY A 265 0.43 8.89 6.71
N VAL A 266 -0.81 8.74 6.26
CA VAL A 266 -1.67 9.84 5.80
C VAL A 266 -2.94 9.91 6.62
N ASN A 267 -3.51 11.10 6.76
CA ASN A 267 -4.85 11.26 7.30
C ASN A 267 -5.86 10.81 6.23
N ALA A 268 -6.63 9.77 6.53
CA ALA A 268 -7.61 9.20 5.61
C ALA A 268 -9.07 9.54 5.98
N LYS A 269 -9.30 10.40 6.98
CA LYS A 269 -10.63 10.65 7.56
C LYS A 269 -11.62 11.13 6.50
N GLU A 270 -11.20 12.03 5.63
CA GLU A 270 -12.03 12.62 4.57
C GLU A 270 -12.19 11.71 3.35
N TYR A 271 -11.47 10.59 3.31
CA TYR A 271 -11.56 9.58 2.26
C TYR A 271 -12.49 8.42 2.65
N CYS A 272 -12.81 8.29 3.94
CA CYS A 272 -13.66 7.24 4.50
C CYS A 272 -15.10 7.74 4.60
N GLN A 273 -15.81 7.69 3.47
CA GLN A 273 -17.15 8.23 3.32
C GLN A 273 -18.22 7.16 3.62
N PRO A 274 -19.45 7.56 4.05
CA PRO A 274 -20.43 6.63 4.63
C PRO A 274 -20.80 5.42 3.75
N ALA A 275 -20.89 5.59 2.43
CA ALA A 275 -21.33 4.50 1.56
C ALA A 275 -20.31 3.38 1.44
N THR A 276 -19.02 3.67 1.59
CA THR A 276 -17.96 2.65 1.58
C THR A 276 -17.84 1.86 2.87
N ALA A 277 -18.50 2.29 3.95
CA ALA A 277 -18.39 1.73 5.29
C ALA A 277 -16.94 1.62 5.84
N LEU A 278 -16.00 2.38 5.27
CA LEU A 278 -14.65 2.47 5.80
C LEU A 278 -14.66 3.28 7.10
N PRO A 279 -13.98 2.81 8.18
CA PRO A 279 -13.84 3.59 9.40
C PRO A 279 -13.11 4.92 9.15
N PRO A 280 -13.49 6.02 9.83
CA PRO A 280 -12.88 7.34 9.60
C PRO A 280 -11.49 7.45 10.23
N TYR A 281 -10.48 6.90 9.57
CA TYR A 281 -9.11 6.87 10.09
C TYR A 281 -8.44 8.25 10.04
N THR A 282 -8.08 8.78 11.20
CA THR A 282 -7.24 9.98 11.30
C THR A 282 -5.79 9.74 10.87
N TRP A 283 -5.38 8.47 10.75
CA TRP A 283 -4.07 8.05 10.29
C TRP A 283 -4.10 6.62 9.73
N VAL A 284 -3.48 6.39 8.58
CA VAL A 284 -3.23 5.06 8.00
C VAL A 284 -1.79 4.94 7.49
N PRO A 285 -1.13 3.77 7.69
CA PRO A 285 0.26 3.57 7.31
C PRO A 285 0.40 3.52 5.80
N VAL A 286 1.30 4.33 5.25
CA VAL A 286 1.61 4.35 3.82
C VAL A 286 2.94 5.06 3.56
N MET A 287 3.75 4.50 2.67
CA MET A 287 4.90 5.17 2.10
C MET A 287 4.46 6.12 0.97
N PRO A 288 5.05 7.33 0.86
CA PRO A 288 4.73 8.24 -0.22
C PRO A 288 4.94 7.59 -1.61
N LEU A 289 4.18 8.06 -2.61
CA LEU A 289 4.11 7.55 -3.99
C LEU A 289 5.44 7.51 -4.80
N THR A 290 6.60 7.71 -4.19
CA THR A 290 7.88 8.02 -4.85
C THR A 290 9.11 7.43 -4.14
N ALA A 291 8.95 6.45 -3.25
CA ALA A 291 10.13 5.83 -2.61
C ALA A 291 10.93 5.00 -3.63
N GLY A 292 12.26 5.08 -3.58
CA GLY A 292 13.17 4.42 -4.52
C GLY A 292 13.41 2.95 -4.22
N TRP A 293 12.34 2.18 -3.99
CA TRP A 293 12.46 0.74 -3.90
C TRP A 293 12.91 0.17 -5.25
N ASN A 294 13.88 -0.74 -5.22
CA ASN A 294 14.35 -1.45 -6.42
C ASN A 294 13.75 -2.86 -6.41
N PRO A 295 12.59 -3.09 -7.06
CA PRO A 295 12.00 -4.42 -7.08
C PRO A 295 12.86 -5.39 -7.89
N LYS A 296 12.88 -6.64 -7.45
CA LYS A 296 13.43 -7.75 -8.23
C LYS A 296 12.48 -8.16 -9.35
N HIS A 297 11.18 -8.12 -9.07
CA HIS A 297 10.14 -8.60 -9.97
C HIS A 297 8.98 -7.59 -10.06
N ARG A 298 8.39 -7.50 -11.26
CA ARG A 298 7.16 -6.74 -11.53
C ARG A 298 6.15 -7.63 -12.22
N PHE A 299 4.91 -7.55 -11.76
CA PHE A 299 3.79 -8.37 -12.23
C PHE A 299 2.64 -7.43 -12.60
N SER A 300 2.46 -7.19 -13.89
CA SER A 300 1.37 -6.34 -14.36
C SER A 300 0.03 -7.01 -14.13
N VAL A 301 -0.83 -6.36 -13.33
CA VAL A 301 -2.21 -6.79 -13.13
C VAL A 301 -3.08 -6.23 -14.26
N LEU A 302 -2.89 -4.96 -14.62
CA LEU A 302 -3.66 -4.30 -15.67
C LEU A 302 -3.44 -4.95 -17.05
N ARG A 303 -2.23 -5.44 -17.36
CA ARG A 303 -1.92 -6.00 -18.69
C ARG A 303 -2.03 -7.52 -18.78
N ASN A 304 -2.19 -8.25 -17.67
CA ASN A 304 -2.42 -9.69 -17.69
C ASN A 304 -3.84 -10.06 -18.18
N VAL A 305 -3.94 -10.64 -19.38
CA VAL A 305 -5.21 -10.93 -20.06
C VAL A 305 -6.07 -11.94 -19.30
N GLU A 306 -5.48 -13.06 -18.90
CA GLU A 306 -6.21 -14.15 -18.25
C GLU A 306 -6.64 -13.75 -16.83
N LEU A 307 -5.80 -12.99 -16.13
CA LEU A 307 -6.14 -12.48 -14.80
C LEU A 307 -7.33 -11.52 -14.83
N ARG A 308 -7.39 -10.64 -15.84
CA ARG A 308 -8.55 -9.77 -16.06
C ARG A 308 -9.80 -10.57 -16.38
N LYS A 309 -9.73 -11.55 -17.28
CA LYS A 309 -10.87 -12.41 -17.63
C LYS A 309 -11.40 -13.13 -16.38
N ALA A 310 -10.51 -13.77 -15.62
CA ALA A 310 -10.85 -14.49 -14.40
C ALA A 310 -11.59 -13.58 -13.41
N THR A 311 -11.02 -12.41 -13.13
CA THR A 311 -11.63 -11.46 -12.17
C THR A 311 -12.98 -10.96 -12.65
N MET A 312 -13.14 -10.65 -13.94
CA MET A 312 -14.42 -10.17 -14.48
C MET A 312 -15.54 -11.20 -14.41
N VAL A 313 -15.24 -12.48 -14.63
CA VAL A 313 -16.25 -13.55 -14.53
C VAL A 313 -16.76 -13.64 -13.11
N MET A 314 -15.87 -13.67 -12.12
CA MET A 314 -16.23 -13.75 -10.71
C MET A 314 -17.15 -12.60 -10.28
N MET A 315 -16.90 -11.40 -10.80
CA MET A 315 -17.62 -10.20 -10.40
C MET A 315 -19.02 -10.07 -11.00
N ARG A 316 -19.36 -10.88 -12.02
CA ARG A 316 -20.70 -10.95 -12.62
C ARG A 316 -21.67 -11.85 -11.85
N VAL A 317 -21.16 -12.79 -11.05
CA VAL A 317 -21.99 -13.81 -10.39
C VAL A 317 -22.79 -13.24 -9.20
N GLY A 318 -22.56 -11.97 -8.84
CA GLY A 318 -23.23 -11.31 -7.72
C GLY A 318 -22.81 -11.88 -6.36
N THR A 319 -23.53 -11.51 -5.30
CA THR A 319 -23.28 -11.92 -3.90
C THR A 319 -23.55 -13.40 -3.62
N LYS A 320 -23.72 -14.25 -4.65
CA LYS A 320 -23.88 -15.68 -4.42
C LYS A 320 -22.53 -16.27 -3.99
N PRO A 321 -22.50 -17.18 -3.00
CA PRO A 321 -21.27 -17.81 -2.57
C PRO A 321 -20.56 -18.42 -3.77
N MET A 322 -19.28 -18.09 -3.91
CA MET A 322 -18.40 -18.61 -4.93
C MET A 322 -18.54 -20.13 -5.02
N ARG A 323 -18.80 -20.64 -6.21
CA ARG A 323 -18.44 -22.03 -6.50
C ARG A 323 -17.01 -22.01 -6.98
N HIS A 324 -16.17 -22.85 -6.39
CA HIS A 324 -14.82 -23.11 -6.91
C HIS A 324 -14.91 -23.33 -8.41
N GLY A 325 -14.17 -22.51 -9.15
CA GLY A 325 -14.21 -22.46 -10.61
C GLY A 325 -12.82 -22.19 -11.18
N PRO A 326 -12.63 -22.43 -12.49
CA PRO A 326 -11.33 -22.28 -13.13
C PRO A 326 -10.73 -20.87 -13.00
N GLU A 327 -11.57 -19.85 -12.83
CA GLU A 327 -11.14 -18.46 -12.61
C GLU A 327 -10.51 -18.23 -11.24
N GLU A 328 -11.07 -18.85 -10.19
CA GLU A 328 -10.51 -18.82 -8.84
C GLU A 328 -9.15 -19.54 -8.83
N ASP A 329 -9.08 -20.73 -9.44
CA ASP A 329 -7.84 -21.50 -9.55
C ASP A 329 -6.75 -20.71 -10.29
N TYR A 330 -7.13 -19.96 -11.34
CA TYR A 330 -6.19 -19.10 -12.05
C TYR A 330 -5.67 -17.94 -11.17
N ILE A 331 -6.54 -17.26 -10.43
CA ILE A 331 -6.13 -16.17 -9.53
C ILE A 331 -5.19 -16.70 -8.43
N LEU A 332 -5.54 -17.84 -7.83
CA LEU A 332 -4.76 -18.44 -6.75
C LEU A 332 -3.41 -18.97 -7.25
N SER A 333 -3.37 -19.61 -8.42
CA SER A 333 -2.09 -20.03 -9.04
C SER A 333 -1.24 -18.82 -9.44
N TRP A 334 -1.85 -17.71 -9.86
CA TRP A 334 -1.13 -16.47 -10.12
C TRP A 334 -0.57 -15.86 -8.83
N MET A 335 -1.30 -15.92 -7.71
CA MET A 335 -0.79 -15.51 -6.40
C MET A 335 0.44 -16.34 -6.00
N GLU A 336 0.40 -17.65 -6.19
CA GLU A 336 1.55 -18.54 -5.92
C GLU A 336 2.75 -18.20 -6.82
N TYR A 337 2.49 -17.90 -8.10
CA TYR A 337 3.52 -17.45 -9.04
C TYR A 337 4.19 -16.12 -8.59
N VAL A 338 3.40 -15.13 -8.18
CA VAL A 338 3.92 -13.86 -7.62
C VAL A 338 4.68 -14.13 -6.32
N GLY A 339 4.15 -15.00 -5.47
CA GLY A 339 4.73 -15.40 -4.19
C GLY A 339 6.03 -16.20 -4.34
N GLY A 340 6.26 -16.86 -5.48
CA GLY A 340 7.39 -17.77 -5.68
C GLY A 340 7.32 -19.02 -4.79
N ARG A 341 6.13 -19.33 -4.24
CA ARG A 341 5.89 -20.46 -3.33
C ARG A 341 4.43 -20.90 -3.37
N THR A 342 4.17 -22.09 -2.87
CA THR A 342 2.82 -22.54 -2.55
C THR A 342 2.22 -21.67 -1.43
N CYS A 343 0.99 -21.24 -1.63
CA CYS A 343 0.23 -20.50 -0.62
C CYS A 343 -0.56 -21.47 0.25
N THR A 344 -0.66 -21.15 1.54
CA THR A 344 -1.47 -21.95 2.48
C THR A 344 -2.95 -21.86 2.12
N LYS A 345 -3.76 -22.82 2.58
CA LYS A 345 -5.22 -22.78 2.41
C LYS A 345 -5.82 -21.49 2.97
N LEU A 346 -5.28 -21.02 4.10
CA LEU A 346 -5.71 -19.79 4.74
C LEU A 346 -5.41 -18.57 3.87
N GLU A 347 -4.19 -18.45 3.34
CA GLU A 347 -3.83 -17.34 2.44
C GLU A 347 -4.70 -17.29 1.19
N LYS A 348 -5.02 -18.46 0.62
CA LYS A 348 -5.92 -18.58 -0.54
C LYS A 348 -7.34 -18.10 -0.18
N ALA A 349 -7.89 -18.55 0.94
CA ALA A 349 -9.20 -18.10 1.42
C ALA A 349 -9.22 -16.59 1.68
N THR A 350 -8.21 -16.07 2.40
CA THR A 350 -8.04 -14.64 2.70
C THR A 350 -7.97 -13.82 1.41
N MET A 351 -7.20 -14.25 0.42
CA MET A 351 -7.09 -13.57 -0.87
C MET A 351 -8.45 -13.41 -1.56
N MET A 352 -9.25 -14.48 -1.62
CA MET A 352 -10.55 -14.46 -2.30
C MET A 352 -11.59 -13.62 -1.57
N GLU A 353 -11.63 -13.71 -0.24
CA GLU A 353 -12.51 -12.90 0.61
C GLU A 353 -12.17 -11.41 0.48
N LEU A 354 -10.90 -11.04 0.63
CA LEU A 354 -10.46 -9.65 0.48
C LEU A 354 -10.70 -9.11 -0.92
N LEU A 355 -10.61 -9.93 -1.97
CA LEU A 355 -10.91 -9.50 -3.33
C LEU A 355 -12.39 -9.11 -3.46
N GLN A 356 -13.31 -9.89 -2.89
CA GLN A 356 -14.74 -9.55 -2.89
C GLN A 356 -15.01 -8.25 -2.10
N ASP A 357 -14.47 -8.15 -0.89
CA ASP A 357 -14.66 -7.00 0.00
C ASP A 357 -14.09 -5.72 -0.64
N ASN A 358 -12.85 -5.77 -1.12
CA ASN A 358 -12.18 -4.64 -1.78
C ASN A 358 -12.97 -4.18 -3.00
N SER A 359 -13.44 -5.10 -3.82
CA SER A 359 -14.21 -4.73 -5.00
C SER A 359 -15.57 -4.13 -4.68
N LEU A 360 -16.24 -4.60 -3.62
CA LEU A 360 -17.47 -3.96 -3.15
C LEU A 360 -17.19 -2.52 -2.71
N VAL A 361 -16.12 -2.29 -1.95
CA VAL A 361 -15.73 -0.95 -1.48
C VAL A 361 -15.39 -0.01 -2.64
N PHE A 362 -14.58 -0.45 -3.61
CA PHE A 362 -14.33 0.34 -4.83
C PHE A 362 -15.62 0.62 -5.59
N ARG A 363 -16.46 -0.38 -5.82
CA ARG A 363 -17.73 -0.23 -6.54
C ARG A 363 -18.64 0.80 -5.87
N LEU A 364 -18.80 0.73 -4.55
CA LEU A 364 -19.61 1.67 -3.79
C LEU A 364 -19.07 3.09 -3.93
N ASN A 365 -17.76 3.28 -3.77
CA ASN A 365 -17.11 4.58 -3.98
C ASN A 365 -17.38 5.15 -5.38
N LEU A 366 -17.34 4.32 -6.41
CA LEU A 366 -17.54 4.75 -7.81
C LEU A 366 -19.01 5.04 -8.14
N ILE A 367 -19.95 4.18 -7.73
CA ILE A 367 -21.39 4.33 -8.01
C ILE A 367 -21.97 5.53 -7.27
N THR A 368 -21.58 5.73 -6.01
CA THR A 368 -22.03 6.87 -5.19
C THR A 368 -21.29 8.16 -5.52
N ARG A 369 -20.21 8.08 -6.31
CA ARG A 369 -19.33 9.20 -6.67
C ARG A 369 -18.71 9.90 -5.46
N GLU A 370 -18.56 9.21 -4.33
CA GLU A 370 -17.94 9.76 -3.11
C GLU A 370 -16.51 10.26 -3.33
N TYR A 371 -15.80 9.70 -4.32
CA TYR A 371 -14.47 10.18 -4.72
C TYR A 371 -14.44 11.66 -5.16
N GLN A 372 -15.58 12.23 -5.55
CA GLN A 372 -15.69 13.65 -5.91
C GLN A 372 -15.55 14.57 -4.69
N ASN A 373 -15.80 14.05 -3.49
CA ASN A 373 -15.66 14.77 -2.23
C ASN A 373 -14.24 14.67 -1.65
N PHE A 374 -13.34 13.92 -2.29
CA PHE A 374 -11.98 13.77 -1.81
C PHE A 374 -11.22 15.09 -1.88
N PRO A 375 -10.35 15.38 -0.89
CA PRO A 375 -9.51 16.57 -0.90
C PRO A 375 -8.70 16.68 -2.18
N GLN A 376 -8.80 17.84 -2.84
CA GLN A 376 -8.16 18.10 -4.14
C GLN A 376 -6.70 18.53 -4.00
N THR A 377 -6.26 18.96 -2.81
CA THR A 377 -4.93 19.52 -2.58
C THR A 377 -4.01 18.59 -1.79
N PRO A 378 -2.77 18.34 -2.27
CA PRO A 378 -1.77 17.56 -1.53
C PRO A 378 -1.33 18.15 -0.18
N ALA A 379 -1.74 19.39 0.15
CA ALA A 379 -1.48 20.04 1.43
C ALA A 379 -2.29 19.39 2.57
N ASP A 380 -3.46 18.82 2.25
CA ASP A 380 -4.33 18.16 3.23
C ASP A 380 -3.91 16.71 3.47
N VAL A 381 -3.25 16.09 2.48
CA VAL A 381 -2.57 14.79 2.60
C VAL A 381 -1.21 14.99 3.28
N THR A 382 -1.28 15.34 4.56
CA THR A 382 -0.13 15.47 5.44
C THR A 382 0.45 14.09 5.69
N VAL A 383 1.64 13.83 5.12
CA VAL A 383 2.44 12.68 5.54
C VAL A 383 2.93 12.99 6.94
N SER A 384 2.47 12.20 7.89
CA SER A 384 2.90 12.25 9.28
C SER A 384 3.83 11.07 9.56
N VAL A 385 4.73 11.27 10.52
CA VAL A 385 5.65 10.22 10.98
C VAL A 385 5.20 9.81 12.37
N ASP A 386 4.78 8.56 12.53
CA ASP A 386 4.43 7.94 13.81
C ASP A 386 5.72 7.40 14.47
N LEU A 387 6.48 8.32 15.08
CA LEU A 387 7.73 8.01 15.77
C LEU A 387 7.45 7.12 16.99
N ASP A 388 8.45 6.33 17.43
CA ASP A 388 8.33 5.66 18.72
C ASP A 388 8.10 6.73 19.80
N PRO A 389 7.19 6.53 20.78
CA PRO A 389 6.87 7.57 21.77
C PRO A 389 8.06 8.07 22.58
N ASP A 390 9.07 7.21 22.82
CA ASP A 390 10.34 7.58 23.47
C ASP A 390 11.30 8.38 22.52
N GLN A 391 10.90 8.52 21.27
CA GLN A 391 11.47 9.35 20.23
C GLN A 391 10.51 10.47 19.78
N ASP A 392 9.35 10.64 20.44
CA ASP A 392 8.40 11.72 20.18
C ASP A 392 8.91 13.03 20.80
N PRO A 393 9.05 14.10 20.00
CA PRO A 393 9.55 15.35 20.52
C PRO A 393 8.77 16.13 21.54
N SER A 394 7.49 15.80 21.68
CA SER A 394 6.63 16.45 22.64
C SER A 394 6.93 16.07 24.09
N THR A 395 7.66 14.98 24.34
CA THR A 395 7.89 14.44 25.70
C THR A 395 9.21 14.87 26.35
N HIS A 396 10.09 15.58 25.63
CA HIS A 396 11.38 16.08 26.17
C HIS A 396 11.67 17.52 25.68
N PRO A 397 11.80 18.54 26.56
CA PRO A 397 11.83 19.97 26.18
C PRO A 397 12.95 20.37 25.19
N ASP A 398 14.15 19.81 25.33
CA ASP A 398 15.29 20.08 24.44
C ASP A 398 15.20 19.35 23.09
N PHE A 399 14.51 18.22 23.06
CA PHE A 399 14.38 17.39 21.87
C PHE A 399 13.28 17.92 20.92
N ASN A 400 12.43 18.81 21.41
CA ASN A 400 11.36 19.48 20.68
C ASN A 400 11.87 20.32 19.50
N ARG A 401 13.10 20.86 19.51
CA ARG A 401 13.65 21.60 18.36
C ARG A 401 14.22 20.69 17.27
N GLN A 402 14.92 19.62 17.65
CA GLN A 402 15.69 18.81 16.71
C GLN A 402 14.80 17.81 15.95
N ALA A 403 13.86 17.15 16.63
CA ALA A 403 12.92 16.26 15.93
C ALA A 403 11.81 17.04 15.20
N GLN A 404 11.39 18.23 15.66
CA GLN A 404 10.62 19.14 14.79
C GLN A 404 11.42 19.57 13.55
N ALA A 405 12.73 19.83 13.67
CA ALA A 405 13.57 20.15 12.52
C ALA A 405 13.71 18.97 11.56
N GLN A 406 13.80 17.73 12.07
CA GLN A 406 13.84 16.50 11.26
C GLN A 406 12.50 16.24 10.56
N GLU A 407 11.38 16.43 11.25
CA GLU A 407 10.04 16.32 10.66
C GLU A 407 9.81 17.41 9.61
N ARG A 408 10.15 18.68 9.91
CA ARG A 408 10.12 19.79 8.96
C ARG A 408 11.03 19.52 7.75
N TYR A 409 12.19 18.92 7.97
CA TYR A 409 13.12 18.53 6.91
C TYR A 409 12.51 17.49 5.98
N LEU A 410 11.96 16.38 6.51
CA LEU A 410 11.29 15.37 5.69
C LEU A 410 10.06 15.96 5.00
N LYS A 411 9.19 16.70 5.70
CA LYS A 411 8.04 17.39 5.10
C LYS A 411 8.46 18.32 3.96
N ALA A 412 9.53 19.09 4.15
CA ALA A 412 10.07 19.96 3.11
C ALA A 412 10.62 19.16 1.92
N LYS A 413 11.33 18.05 2.16
CA LYS A 413 11.87 17.18 1.11
C LYS A 413 10.77 16.44 0.36
N THR A 414 9.73 15.95 1.03
CA THR A 414 8.54 15.37 0.40
C THR A 414 7.85 16.40 -0.48
N LYS A 415 7.72 17.66 0.00
CA LYS A 415 7.18 18.77 -0.79
C LYS A 415 8.04 19.08 -2.02
N GLN A 416 9.38 19.06 -1.89
CA GLN A 416 10.31 19.25 -3.00
C GLN A 416 10.19 18.12 -4.04
N LEU A 417 10.11 16.86 -3.59
CA LEU A 417 9.95 15.69 -4.46
C LEU A 417 8.63 15.73 -5.22
N ARG A 418 7.52 16.04 -4.51
CA ARG A 418 6.19 16.22 -5.11
C ARG A 418 6.18 17.33 -6.17
N LYS A 419 6.95 18.41 -5.97
CA LYS A 419 7.10 19.50 -6.93
C LYS A 419 8.08 19.20 -8.07
N GLY A 420 8.71 18.01 -8.10
CA GLY A 420 9.75 17.66 -9.06
C GLY A 420 11.05 18.46 -8.89
N GLN A 421 11.23 19.15 -7.75
CA GLN A 421 12.44 19.93 -7.46
C GLN A 421 13.62 19.05 -7.05
N ILE A 422 13.33 17.81 -6.63
CA ILE A 422 14.33 16.77 -6.39
C ILE A 422 13.86 15.46 -7.04
N SER A 423 14.81 14.67 -7.51
CA SER A 423 14.60 13.31 -8.05
C SER A 423 14.35 12.29 -6.93
N ALA A 424 13.78 11.12 -7.28
CA ALA A 424 13.63 9.99 -6.36
C ALA A 424 14.96 9.61 -5.69
N LYS A 425 16.06 9.55 -6.44
CA LYS A 425 17.40 9.29 -5.88
C LYS A 425 17.90 10.37 -4.91
N GLN A 426 17.46 11.63 -5.08
CA GLN A 426 17.75 12.70 -4.11
C GLN A 426 16.86 12.60 -2.88
N TRP A 427 15.63 12.10 -3.04
CA TRP A 427 14.76 11.75 -1.92
C TRP A 427 15.30 10.57 -1.12
N ASP A 428 15.72 9.48 -1.76
CA ASP A 428 16.32 8.32 -1.08
C ASP A 428 17.53 8.76 -0.26
N ARG A 429 18.40 9.61 -0.83
CA ARG A 429 19.53 10.21 -0.08
C ARG A 429 19.07 11.08 1.08
N ALA A 430 17.96 11.79 0.95
CA ALA A 430 17.39 12.59 2.04
C ALA A 430 16.81 11.69 3.15
N LEU A 431 16.18 10.59 2.78
CA LEU A 431 15.65 9.57 3.68
C LEU A 431 16.79 8.82 4.38
N ASP A 432 17.81 8.37 3.65
CA ASP A 432 19.03 7.77 4.19
C ASP A 432 19.71 8.70 5.18
N ARG A 433 19.84 9.98 4.84
CA ARG A 433 20.40 11.00 5.73
C ARG A 433 19.54 11.17 6.98
N TRP A 434 18.22 11.14 6.84
CA TRP A 434 17.32 11.23 7.98
C TRP A 434 17.42 9.99 8.89
N LEU A 435 17.46 8.79 8.31
CA LEU A 435 17.68 7.52 9.03
C LEU A 435 19.04 7.52 9.74
N ALA A 436 20.08 8.02 9.09
CA ALA A 436 21.42 8.15 9.66
C ALA A 436 21.48 9.18 10.80
N LEU A 437 20.79 10.31 10.67
CA LEU A 437 20.69 11.33 11.73
C LEU A 437 19.95 10.78 12.96
N LYS A 438 18.87 10.01 12.75
CA LYS A 438 18.22 9.27 13.83
C LYS A 438 19.21 8.35 14.57
N ARG A 439 20.03 7.61 13.81
CA ARG A 439 21.05 6.71 14.38
C ARG A 439 22.13 7.46 15.18
N LEU A 440 22.58 8.61 14.71
CA LEU A 440 23.58 9.44 15.41
C LEU A 440 23.03 10.03 16.72
N ASP A 441 21.78 10.48 16.71
CA ASP A 441 21.12 10.99 17.92
C ASP A 441 20.91 9.87 18.96
N GLU A 442 20.64 8.63 18.51
CA GLU A 442 20.59 7.44 19.38
C GLU A 442 21.96 7.12 20.01
N VAL A 443 23.05 7.08 19.22
CA VAL A 443 24.40 6.82 19.74
C VAL A 443 24.82 7.87 20.78
N ARG A 444 24.46 9.13 20.57
CA ARG A 444 24.73 10.20 21.54
C ARG A 444 23.96 10.01 22.85
N ARG A 445 22.74 9.48 22.80
CA ARG A 445 21.95 9.14 24.00
C ARG A 445 22.54 7.97 24.76
N GLU A 446 22.98 6.93 24.06
CA GLU A 446 23.65 5.78 24.67
C GLU A 446 24.94 6.20 25.39
N ALA A 447 25.76 7.03 24.75
CA ALA A 447 26.96 7.60 25.36
C ALA A 447 26.63 8.46 26.59
N ALA A 448 25.58 9.29 26.54
CA ALA A 448 25.17 10.14 27.66
C ALA A 448 24.50 9.37 28.82
N ALA A 449 23.86 8.23 28.54
CA ALA A 449 23.29 7.35 29.56
C ALA A 449 24.38 6.49 30.22
N ALA A 450 25.36 6.03 29.44
CA ALA A 450 26.53 5.31 29.95
C ALA A 450 27.43 6.19 30.82
N SER A 451 27.52 7.51 30.56
CA SER A 451 28.29 8.44 31.39
C SER A 451 27.60 8.85 32.70
N ARG A 452 26.34 8.45 32.92
CA ARG A 452 25.56 8.73 34.14
C ARG A 452 25.40 7.51 35.06
N ARG A 453 25.83 6.33 34.60
CA ARG A 453 26.04 5.14 35.43
C ARG A 453 27.51 5.11 35.85
#